data_AF-A0A5F0K882-F1
#
_entry.id   AF-A0A5F0K882-F1
#
_cell.length_a   1.000
_cell.length_b   1.000
_cell.length_c   1.000
_cell.angle_alpha   90.00
_cell.angle_beta   90.00
_cell.angle_gamma   90.00
#
_symmetry.space_group_name_H-M   'P 1'
#
loop_
_entity.id
_entity.type
_entity.pdbx_description
1 polymer ?
#
loop_
_entity_poly.entity_id
_entity_poly.type
_entity_poly.pdbx_seq_one_letter_code
_entity_poly.pdbx_strand_id
1 'polypeptide(L)'
;MKRHQGWAGVALLCCAGVQAEVRVEVPRDFQILAVSAGKVQDEQHAVLADGVQQLLVRYEGVIPSRNSSDNDRQIRSEPQVLRYEASGQSVRLQATVPSDEKGMERYASAPTMGLVAGGQPLGVQQDVLVVQGMQIGMDWHARLMEYNRGTGAAVLASVAPVTQTTPMPQAATVPASALEGQLQQLFLQADPELRKRFIGWAVPRL
;
A
#
# COMPACT_ATOMS: atom_id res chain seq x y z
N MET A 1 -30.12 -0.02 63.68
CA MET A 1 -30.52 0.59 62.38
C MET A 1 -29.89 1.98 62.39
N LYS A 2 -29.01 2.46 61.50
CA LYS A 2 -28.79 2.29 60.06
C LYS A 2 -27.28 2.45 59.78
N ARG A 3 -26.77 1.69 58.82
CA ARG A 3 -25.40 1.80 58.28
C ARG A 3 -25.40 2.80 57.13
N HIS A 4 -24.50 3.78 57.14
CA HIS A 4 -24.25 4.64 55.99
C HIS A 4 -23.22 3.95 55.09
N GLN A 5 -23.67 3.46 53.93
CA GLN A 5 -22.77 3.01 52.86
C GLN A 5 -22.44 4.20 51.97
N GLY A 6 -21.16 4.56 51.91
CA GLY A 6 -20.62 5.48 50.93
C GLY A 6 -20.60 4.84 49.55
N TRP A 7 -21.15 5.54 48.56
CA TRP A 7 -21.05 5.17 47.15
C TRP A 7 -19.93 6.01 46.54
N ALA A 8 -18.72 5.44 46.47
CA ALA A 8 -17.67 5.96 45.62
C ALA A 8 -17.95 5.49 44.18
N GLY A 9 -18.53 6.37 43.37
CA GLY A 9 -18.70 6.14 41.94
C GLY A 9 -17.37 6.31 41.23
N VAL A 10 -16.74 5.20 40.82
CA VAL A 10 -15.61 5.23 39.88
C VAL A 10 -16.17 5.53 38.49
N ALA A 11 -15.98 6.77 38.04
CA ALA A 11 -16.23 7.15 36.65
C ALA A 11 -15.09 6.61 35.79
N LEU A 12 -15.33 5.49 35.11
CA LEU A 12 -14.44 4.98 34.06
C LEU A 12 -14.56 5.92 32.85
N LEU A 13 -13.58 6.80 32.68
CA LEU A 13 -13.39 7.56 31.43
C LEU A 13 -12.90 6.58 30.35
N CYS A 14 -13.80 6.13 29.48
CA CYS A 14 -13.41 5.48 28.24
C CYS A 14 -12.91 6.55 27.26
N CYS A 15 -11.61 6.76 27.19
CA CYS A 15 -10.98 7.45 26.06
C CYS A 15 -11.09 6.53 24.84
N ALA A 16 -12.17 6.66 24.07
CA ALA A 16 -12.21 6.10 22.72
C ALA A 16 -11.17 6.87 21.90
N GLY A 17 -10.02 6.25 21.63
CA GLY A 17 -9.05 6.80 20.69
C GLY A 17 -9.73 6.93 19.33
N VAL A 18 -10.02 8.16 18.90
CA VAL A 18 -10.32 8.44 17.50
C VAL A 18 -9.03 8.06 16.75
N GLN A 19 -9.02 6.88 16.14
CA GLN A 19 -7.98 6.57 15.17
C GLN A 19 -8.18 7.57 14.05
N ALA A 20 -7.14 8.35 13.75
CA ALA A 20 -7.21 9.25 12.63
C ALA A 20 -7.33 8.40 11.35
N GLU A 21 -8.17 8.88 10.44
CA GLU A 21 -8.52 8.22 9.20
C GLU A 21 -8.09 9.12 8.04
N VAL A 22 -7.57 8.50 7.00
CA VAL A 22 -7.24 9.16 5.74
C VAL A 22 -8.41 8.98 4.78
N ARG A 23 -9.01 10.09 4.34
CA ARG A 23 -10.06 10.07 3.32
C ARG A 23 -9.45 10.31 1.95
N VAL A 24 -9.66 9.40 1.02
CA VAL A 24 -9.14 9.52 -0.35
C VAL A 24 -10.29 9.84 -1.29
N GLU A 25 -10.06 10.80 -2.18
CA GLU A 25 -10.94 11.17 -3.29
C GLU A 25 -10.16 11.09 -4.60
N VAL A 26 -10.72 10.43 -5.61
CA VAL A 26 -10.19 10.43 -6.98
C VAL A 26 -11.15 11.15 -7.94
N PRO A 27 -10.65 11.80 -8.99
CA PRO A 27 -11.49 12.41 -10.02
C PRO A 27 -12.37 11.37 -10.76
N ARG A 28 -13.40 11.85 -11.47
CA ARG A 28 -14.40 10.97 -12.13
C ARG A 28 -13.84 10.10 -13.26
N ASP A 29 -12.76 10.53 -13.88
CA ASP A 29 -12.00 9.79 -14.87
C ASP A 29 -11.03 8.78 -14.23
N PHE A 30 -11.17 8.52 -12.93
CA PHE A 30 -10.44 7.48 -12.20
C PHE A 30 -11.40 6.62 -11.37
N GLN A 31 -11.02 5.36 -11.20
CA GLN A 31 -11.74 4.38 -10.40
C GLN A 31 -10.81 3.79 -9.35
N ILE A 32 -11.22 3.83 -8.08
CA ILE A 32 -10.58 3.09 -7.00
C ILE A 32 -10.96 1.62 -7.12
N LEU A 33 -9.96 0.76 -7.26
CA LEU A 33 -10.12 -0.68 -7.38
C LEU A 33 -9.94 -1.39 -6.04
N ALA A 34 -8.96 -0.95 -5.24
CA ALA A 34 -8.68 -1.47 -3.90
C ALA A 34 -7.85 -0.51 -3.06
N VAL A 35 -7.81 -0.76 -1.76
CA VAL A 35 -6.94 -0.08 -0.79
C VAL A 35 -6.27 -1.11 0.12
N SER A 36 -5.14 -0.76 0.74
CA SER A 36 -4.39 -1.64 1.66
C SER A 36 -5.13 -1.89 2.97
N ALA A 37 -5.20 -0.90 3.86
CA ALA A 37 -5.79 -1.01 5.19
C ALA A 37 -6.93 -0.01 5.31
N GLY A 38 -8.12 -0.40 4.84
CA GLY A 38 -9.24 0.50 4.73
C GLY A 38 -10.44 -0.10 4.03
N LYS A 39 -11.36 0.76 3.61
CA LYS A 39 -12.54 0.39 2.84
C LYS A 39 -12.73 1.37 1.68
N VAL A 40 -12.98 0.81 0.50
CA VAL A 40 -13.53 1.55 -0.63
C VAL A 40 -15.01 1.82 -0.32
N GLN A 41 -15.43 3.07 -0.34
CA GLN A 41 -16.83 3.45 -0.11
C GLN A 41 -17.62 3.39 -1.41
N ASP A 42 -17.02 3.92 -2.47
CA ASP A 42 -17.50 3.87 -3.84
C ASP A 42 -16.32 3.98 -4.81
N GLU A 43 -16.60 4.08 -6.10
CA GLU A 43 -15.57 4.12 -7.14
C GLU A 43 -14.64 5.34 -7.06
N GLN A 44 -15.03 6.41 -6.36
CA GLN A 44 -14.25 7.64 -6.22
C GLN A 44 -13.74 7.91 -4.81
N HIS A 45 -14.31 7.25 -3.79
CA HIS A 45 -14.02 7.54 -2.39
C HIS A 45 -13.58 6.30 -1.61
N ALA A 46 -12.56 6.46 -0.79
CA ALA A 46 -12.11 5.44 0.15
C ALA A 46 -11.70 6.04 1.49
N VAL A 47 -11.73 5.21 2.53
CA VAL A 47 -11.21 5.55 3.86
C VAL A 47 -10.16 4.53 4.23
N LEU A 48 -8.98 5.01 4.59
CA LEU A 48 -7.83 4.20 4.98
C LEU A 48 -7.40 4.57 6.39
N ALA A 49 -6.75 3.62 7.06
CA ALA A 49 -6.07 3.87 8.30
C ALA A 49 -4.92 4.86 8.10
N ASP A 50 -4.48 5.46 9.20
CA ASP A 50 -3.29 6.29 9.23
C ASP A 50 -1.99 5.53 8.88
N GLY A 51 -1.01 6.29 8.39
CA GLY A 51 0.35 5.82 8.14
C GLY A 51 0.64 5.59 6.66
N VAL A 52 1.54 4.64 6.39
CA VAL A 52 1.90 4.25 5.02
C VAL A 52 0.80 3.39 4.45
N GLN A 53 0.24 3.81 3.31
CA GLN A 53 -0.90 3.16 2.67
C GLN A 53 -0.65 2.95 1.17
N GLN A 54 -1.50 2.10 0.57
CA GLN A 54 -1.61 1.93 -0.87
C GLN A 54 -3.02 2.21 -1.36
N LEU A 55 -3.08 2.85 -2.52
CA LEU A 55 -4.26 3.03 -3.32
C LEU A 55 -4.05 2.33 -4.67
N LEU A 56 -4.89 1.36 -4.99
CA LEU A 56 -4.95 0.77 -6.32
C LEU A 56 -6.03 1.50 -7.12
N VAL A 57 -5.62 2.19 -8.18
CA VAL A 57 -6.47 3.07 -8.98
C VAL A 57 -6.25 2.83 -10.47
N ARG A 58 -7.28 3.10 -11.28
CA ARG A 58 -7.22 3.02 -12.74
C ARG A 58 -7.80 4.27 -13.37
N TYR A 59 -7.18 4.75 -14.45
CA TYR A 59 -7.75 5.79 -15.30
C TYR A 59 -8.82 5.20 -16.22
N GLU A 60 -9.96 5.88 -16.32
CA GLU A 60 -11.10 5.57 -17.20
C GLU A 60 -11.54 6.81 -17.98
N GLY A 61 -11.07 6.92 -19.23
CA GLY A 61 -11.44 7.99 -20.14
C GLY A 61 -12.59 7.61 -21.06
N VAL A 62 -13.30 8.61 -21.56
CA VAL A 62 -14.32 8.46 -22.61
C VAL A 62 -13.95 9.37 -23.78
N ILE A 63 -13.75 8.78 -24.95
CA ILE A 63 -13.49 9.50 -26.19
C ILE A 63 -14.82 9.67 -26.89
N PRO A 64 -15.35 10.91 -27.01
CA PRO A 64 -16.64 11.15 -27.60
C PRO A 64 -16.61 10.79 -29.07
N SER A 65 -17.71 10.23 -29.54
CA SER A 65 -17.87 9.94 -30.95
C SER A 65 -17.80 11.20 -31.81
N ARG A 66 -17.21 11.08 -33.01
CA ARG A 66 -17.16 12.17 -34.00
C ARG A 66 -18.44 12.30 -34.82
N ASN A 67 -19.36 11.34 -34.72
CA ASN A 67 -20.63 11.35 -35.46
C ASN A 67 -21.75 10.66 -34.67
N SER A 68 -22.99 11.07 -34.88
CA SER A 68 -24.16 10.58 -34.11
C SER A 68 -24.46 9.08 -34.30
N SER A 69 -23.85 8.42 -35.27
CA SER A 69 -24.02 6.98 -35.53
C SER A 69 -23.02 6.08 -34.81
N ASP A 70 -21.93 6.65 -34.29
CA ASP A 70 -20.88 5.91 -33.58
C ASP A 70 -21.04 6.08 -32.07
N ASN A 71 -20.68 5.06 -31.30
CA ASN A 71 -20.70 5.10 -29.84
C ASN A 71 -19.41 5.72 -29.30
N ASP A 72 -19.50 6.32 -28.12
CA ASP A 72 -18.33 6.76 -27.37
C ASP A 72 -17.40 5.57 -27.08
N ARG A 73 -16.10 5.80 -27.20
CA ARG A 73 -15.09 4.77 -26.95
C ARG A 73 -14.54 4.94 -25.54
N GLN A 74 -14.68 3.91 -24.72
CA GLN A 74 -14.04 3.88 -23.40
C GLN A 74 -12.57 3.48 -23.53
N ILE A 75 -11.71 4.18 -22.80
CA ILE A 75 -10.28 3.89 -22.71
C ILE A 75 -9.89 3.71 -21.25
N ARG A 76 -9.03 2.72 -20.97
CA ARG A 76 -8.61 2.39 -19.61
C ARG A 76 -7.11 2.21 -19.55
N SER A 77 -6.50 2.61 -18.44
CA SER A 77 -5.11 2.26 -18.15
C SER A 77 -5.00 0.88 -17.52
N GLU A 78 -3.78 0.34 -17.48
CA GLU A 78 -3.46 -0.69 -16.50
C GLU A 78 -3.66 -0.14 -15.08
N PRO A 79 -4.10 -0.96 -14.10
CA PRO A 79 -4.17 -0.58 -12.71
C PRO A 79 -2.82 -0.12 -12.17
N GLN A 80 -2.82 0.94 -11.36
CA GLN A 80 -1.61 1.52 -10.77
C GLN A 80 -1.71 1.47 -9.24
N VAL A 81 -0.63 1.03 -8.61
CA VAL A 81 -0.46 1.06 -7.16
C VAL A 81 0.24 2.36 -6.79
N LEU A 82 -0.41 3.19 -6.00
CA LEU A 82 0.17 4.39 -5.40
C LEU A 82 0.45 4.13 -3.93
N ARG A 83 1.72 4.14 -3.53
CA ARG A 83 2.16 4.07 -2.13
C ARG A 83 2.50 5.46 -1.62
N TYR A 84 1.92 5.84 -0.50
CA TYR A 84 2.06 7.16 0.11
C TYR A 84 1.93 7.07 1.63
N GLU A 85 2.27 8.14 2.33
CA GLU A 85 2.10 8.26 3.79
C GLU A 85 1.21 9.46 4.09
N ALA A 86 0.18 9.26 4.90
CA ALA A 86 -0.74 10.31 5.35
C ALA A 86 -1.34 9.94 6.72
N SER A 87 -1.78 10.94 7.48
CA SER A 87 -2.49 10.73 8.76
C SER A 87 -3.57 11.78 8.96
N GLY A 88 -4.77 11.34 9.31
CA GLY A 88 -5.88 12.18 9.77
C GLY A 88 -6.32 13.28 8.81
N GLN A 89 -6.17 13.08 7.50
CA GLN A 89 -6.37 14.14 6.51
C GLN A 89 -7.06 13.64 5.24
N SER A 90 -7.55 14.59 4.44
CA SER A 90 -8.11 14.29 3.12
C SER A 90 -7.02 14.35 2.05
N VAL A 91 -6.94 13.31 1.24
CA VAL A 91 -5.99 13.13 0.16
C VAL A 91 -6.77 13.10 -1.15
N ARG A 92 -6.34 13.88 -2.14
CA ARG A 92 -6.96 13.91 -3.47
C ARG A 92 -5.97 13.50 -4.53
N LEU A 93 -6.40 12.64 -5.45
CA LEU A 93 -5.61 12.30 -6.62
C LEU A 93 -5.58 13.46 -7.62
N GLN A 94 -4.39 13.72 -8.16
CA GLN A 94 -4.17 14.67 -9.23
C GLN A 94 -3.49 14.00 -10.40
N ALA A 95 -3.98 14.31 -11.59
CA ALA A 95 -3.43 13.87 -12.85
C ALA A 95 -3.62 14.96 -13.89
N THR A 96 -2.64 15.09 -14.79
CA THR A 96 -2.74 15.96 -15.96
C THR A 96 -3.02 15.09 -17.17
N VAL A 97 -4.30 14.87 -17.44
CA VAL A 97 -4.76 14.09 -18.59
C VAL A 97 -4.95 15.05 -19.78
N PRO A 98 -4.29 14.82 -20.93
CA PRO A 98 -4.56 15.59 -22.13
C PRO A 98 -5.99 15.41 -22.61
N SER A 99 -6.60 16.45 -23.16
CA SER A 99 -7.99 16.42 -23.63
C SER A 99 -8.16 15.88 -25.06
N ASP A 100 -7.07 15.76 -25.83
CA ASP A 100 -7.10 15.19 -27.17
C ASP A 100 -7.04 13.65 -27.13
N GLU A 101 -7.71 13.00 -28.07
CA GLU A 101 -7.81 11.53 -28.15
C GLU A 101 -6.44 10.84 -28.08
N LYS A 102 -5.46 11.31 -28.85
CA LYS A 102 -4.11 10.70 -28.89
C LYS A 102 -3.38 10.91 -27.56
N GLY A 103 -3.58 12.05 -26.93
CA GLY A 103 -3.06 12.36 -25.61
C GLY A 103 -3.68 11.48 -24.52
N MET A 104 -4.99 11.26 -24.55
CA MET A 104 -5.68 10.32 -23.66
C MET A 104 -5.18 8.88 -23.86
N GLU A 105 -4.98 8.45 -25.10
CA GLU A 105 -4.41 7.12 -25.43
C GLU A 105 -2.99 6.93 -24.90
N ARG A 106 -2.18 7.97 -25.04
CA ARG A 106 -0.82 7.97 -24.49
C ARG A 106 -0.85 7.93 -22.96
N TYR A 107 -1.72 8.72 -22.35
CA TYR A 107 -1.89 8.73 -20.90
C TYR A 107 -2.36 7.37 -20.38
N ALA A 108 -3.35 6.74 -21.02
CA ALA A 108 -3.83 5.42 -20.62
C ALA A 108 -2.74 4.34 -20.70
N SER A 109 -1.84 4.42 -21.68
CA SER A 109 -0.72 3.47 -21.83
C SER A 109 0.35 3.62 -20.75
N ALA A 110 0.54 4.82 -20.20
CA ALA A 110 1.56 5.12 -19.19
C ALA A 110 1.08 6.26 -18.28
N PRO A 111 0.08 6.01 -17.41
CA PRO A 111 -0.52 7.04 -16.59
C PRO A 111 0.50 7.55 -15.57
N THR A 112 0.47 8.85 -15.27
CA THR A 112 1.26 9.43 -14.18
C THR A 112 0.31 10.16 -13.24
N MET A 113 0.38 9.82 -11.96
CA MET A 113 -0.53 10.34 -10.93
C MET A 113 0.26 10.88 -9.75
N GLY A 114 -0.27 11.94 -9.15
CA GLY A 114 0.16 12.48 -7.87
C GLY A 114 -0.98 12.44 -6.86
N LEU A 115 -0.62 12.66 -5.60
CA LEU A 115 -1.58 12.85 -4.52
C LEU A 115 -1.31 14.21 -3.88
N VAL A 116 -2.36 14.91 -3.48
CA VAL A 116 -2.25 16.14 -2.69
C VAL A 116 -3.03 16.01 -1.40
N ALA A 117 -2.52 16.64 -0.34
CA ALA A 117 -3.25 16.79 0.91
C ALA A 117 -3.11 18.23 1.41
N GLY A 118 -4.22 18.87 1.77
CA GLY A 118 -4.23 20.29 2.17
C GLY A 118 -3.66 21.23 1.09
N GLY A 119 -3.71 20.85 -0.18
CA GLY A 119 -3.13 21.62 -1.30
C GLY A 119 -1.63 21.42 -1.52
N GLN A 120 -0.95 20.58 -0.73
CA GLN A 120 0.46 20.25 -0.89
C GLN A 120 0.63 18.87 -1.56
N PRO A 121 1.59 18.70 -2.48
CA PRO A 121 1.89 17.39 -3.05
C PRO A 121 2.47 16.43 -2.00
N LEU A 122 2.00 15.20 -2.00
CA LEU A 122 2.54 14.11 -1.20
C LEU A 122 3.66 13.40 -1.98
N GLY A 123 4.61 12.82 -1.24
CA GLY A 123 5.53 11.84 -1.79
C GLY A 123 4.77 10.57 -2.17
N VAL A 124 4.83 10.19 -3.44
CA VAL A 124 4.13 9.01 -3.97
C VAL A 124 5.12 8.15 -4.72
N GLN A 125 5.09 6.85 -4.44
CA GLN A 125 5.68 5.84 -5.31
C GLN A 125 4.57 5.19 -6.13
N GLN A 126 4.74 5.18 -7.44
CA GLN A 126 3.80 4.58 -8.36
C GLN A 126 4.43 3.35 -8.99
N ASP A 127 3.63 2.30 -9.16
CA ASP A 127 3.99 1.12 -9.93
C ASP A 127 2.76 0.55 -10.65
N VAL A 128 2.99 -0.18 -11.73
CA VAL A 128 1.91 -0.86 -12.45
C VAL A 128 1.60 -2.20 -11.80
N LEU A 129 0.33 -2.47 -11.53
CA LEU A 129 -0.11 -3.81 -11.16
C LEU A 129 -0.49 -4.56 -12.43
N VAL A 130 0.50 -5.27 -12.98
CA VAL A 130 0.33 -6.05 -14.21
C VAL A 130 -0.71 -7.15 -13.99
N VAL A 131 -1.81 -7.08 -14.73
CA VAL A 131 -2.88 -8.09 -14.72
C VAL A 131 -2.90 -8.84 -16.04
N GLN A 132 -2.84 -10.17 -15.97
CA GLN A 132 -3.01 -11.04 -17.13
C GLN A 132 -4.43 -11.60 -17.18
N GLY A 133 -5.02 -11.64 -18.38
CA GLY A 133 -6.33 -12.23 -18.65
C GLY A 133 -7.52 -11.29 -18.41
N MET A 134 -8.73 -11.87 -18.33
CA MET A 134 -9.97 -11.12 -18.12
C MET A 134 -10.01 -10.49 -16.72
N GLN A 135 -10.41 -9.21 -16.64
CA GLN A 135 -10.50 -8.45 -15.39
C GLN A 135 -11.90 -8.43 -14.76
N ILE A 136 -12.91 -8.99 -15.43
CA ILE A 136 -14.29 -8.96 -14.93
C ILE A 136 -14.43 -9.87 -13.70
N GLY A 137 -15.01 -9.33 -12.63
CA GLY A 137 -15.17 -10.05 -11.35
C GLY A 137 -13.85 -10.29 -10.61
N MET A 138 -12.77 -9.59 -10.98
CA MET A 138 -11.48 -9.73 -10.33
C MET A 138 -11.53 -9.22 -8.89
N ASP A 139 -11.01 -10.02 -7.96
CA ASP A 139 -10.76 -9.60 -6.59
C ASP A 139 -9.50 -8.72 -6.55
N TRP A 140 -9.71 -7.41 -6.68
CA TRP A 140 -8.65 -6.41 -6.70
C TRP A 140 -7.89 -6.32 -5.38
N HIS A 141 -8.55 -6.59 -4.25
CA HIS A 141 -7.88 -6.58 -2.95
C HIS A 141 -6.93 -7.77 -2.84
N ALA A 142 -7.35 -8.96 -3.25
CA ALA A 142 -6.48 -10.12 -3.32
C ALA A 142 -5.29 -9.91 -4.28
N ARG A 143 -5.50 -9.22 -5.41
CA ARG A 143 -4.41 -8.85 -6.33
C ARG A 143 -3.44 -7.84 -5.74
N LEU A 144 -3.92 -6.84 -5.02
CA LEU A 144 -3.05 -5.89 -4.31
C LEU A 144 -2.22 -6.60 -3.22
N MET A 145 -2.82 -7.56 -2.51
CA MET A 145 -2.11 -8.39 -1.54
C MET A 145 -1.05 -9.29 -2.19
N GLU A 146 -1.32 -9.84 -3.37
CA GLU A 146 -0.33 -10.60 -4.14
C GLU A 146 0.82 -9.71 -4.64
N TYR A 147 0.50 -8.51 -5.15
CA TYR A 147 1.50 -7.51 -5.53
C TYR A 147 2.47 -7.22 -4.38
N ASN A 148 1.96 -7.11 -3.15
CA ASN A 148 2.77 -6.89 -1.94
C ASN A 148 3.69 -8.05 -1.54
N ARG A 149 3.53 -9.24 -2.13
CA ARG A 149 4.48 -10.35 -1.97
C ARG A 149 5.69 -10.23 -2.90
N GLY A 150 5.60 -9.38 -3.92
CA GLY A 150 6.67 -9.13 -4.88
C GLY A 150 7.67 -8.06 -4.42
N THR A 151 8.41 -7.51 -5.38
CA THR A 151 9.46 -6.49 -5.17
C THR A 151 9.19 -5.21 -5.95
N GLY A 152 7.92 -4.92 -6.27
CA GLY A 152 7.52 -3.73 -7.00
C GLY A 152 7.86 -2.44 -6.25
N ALA A 153 7.98 -1.34 -6.99
CA ALA A 153 8.43 -0.06 -6.43
C ALA A 153 7.43 0.49 -5.38
N ALA A 154 6.16 0.17 -5.50
CA ALA A 154 5.11 0.63 -4.61
C ALA A 154 4.68 -0.42 -3.57
N VAL A 155 5.42 -1.52 -3.37
CA VAL A 155 5.06 -2.56 -2.39
C VAL A 155 4.98 -2.00 -0.97
N LEU A 156 3.91 -2.34 -0.26
CA LEU A 156 3.84 -2.17 1.19
C LEU A 156 4.68 -3.28 1.82
N ALA A 157 5.85 -2.91 2.35
CA ALA A 157 6.65 -3.83 3.12
C ALA A 157 5.79 -4.40 4.26
N SER A 158 5.53 -5.71 4.23
CA SER A 158 4.92 -6.41 5.35
C SER A 158 5.79 -6.16 6.58
N VAL A 159 5.23 -5.47 7.58
CA VAL A 159 5.88 -5.30 8.88
C VAL A 159 6.03 -6.69 9.48
N ALA A 160 7.18 -7.32 9.25
CA ALA A 160 7.69 -8.32 10.19
C ALA A 160 7.76 -7.64 11.55
N PRO A 161 7.45 -8.32 12.67
CA PRO A 161 7.54 -7.72 13.99
C PRO A 161 8.90 -7.04 14.12
N VAL A 162 8.87 -5.75 14.43
CA VAL A 162 10.03 -4.88 14.66
C VAL A 162 10.98 -5.53 15.66
N THR A 163 11.98 -6.24 15.17
CA THR A 163 13.28 -6.24 15.84
C THR A 163 13.90 -4.88 15.54
N GLN A 164 14.02 -4.08 16.59
CA GLN A 164 14.61 -2.75 16.58
C GLN A 164 15.92 -2.76 15.78
N THR A 165 15.93 -2.12 14.62
CA THR A 165 17.16 -1.81 13.89
C THR A 165 17.51 -0.36 14.13
N THR A 166 18.58 -0.19 14.91
CA THR A 166 19.46 0.97 15.02
C THR A 166 19.80 1.57 13.63
N PRO A 167 20.21 2.85 13.57
CA PRO A 167 20.51 3.52 12.30
C PRO A 167 21.65 2.81 11.55
N MET A 168 21.46 2.59 10.25
CA MET A 168 22.43 1.96 9.36
C MET A 168 23.58 2.92 9.02
N PRO A 169 24.86 2.59 9.34
CA PRO A 169 25.99 3.23 8.71
C PRO A 169 26.17 2.69 7.28
N GLN A 170 26.66 3.55 6.39
CA GLN A 170 27.06 3.24 5.01
C GLN A 170 27.82 1.91 4.89
N ALA A 171 27.49 1.15 3.84
CA ALA A 171 28.07 -0.13 3.49
C ALA A 171 29.62 -0.09 3.47
N ALA A 172 30.22 -0.75 4.44
CA ALA A 172 31.61 -1.21 4.37
C ALA A 172 31.59 -2.69 3.95
N THR A 173 32.40 -3.04 2.95
CA THR A 173 32.59 -4.42 2.49
C THR A 173 33.19 -5.24 3.63
N VAL A 174 32.40 -6.12 4.23
CA VAL A 174 32.85 -6.99 5.33
C VAL A 174 33.67 -8.15 4.73
N PRO A 175 34.90 -8.42 5.23
CA PRO A 175 35.70 -9.55 4.75
C PRO A 175 35.02 -10.88 5.10
N ALA A 176 35.12 -11.88 4.21
CA ALA A 176 34.47 -13.18 4.35
C ALA A 176 34.77 -13.88 5.69
N SER A 177 35.98 -13.71 6.22
CA SER A 177 36.38 -14.26 7.53
C SER A 177 35.63 -13.65 8.72
N ALA A 178 35.24 -12.37 8.64
CA ALA A 178 34.42 -11.74 9.66
C ALA A 178 32.95 -12.22 9.57
N LEU A 179 32.49 -12.53 8.35
CA LEU A 179 31.15 -13.09 8.11
C LEU A 179 31.05 -14.52 8.68
N GLU A 180 32.09 -15.33 8.48
CA GLU A 180 32.18 -16.70 9.04
C GLU A 180 32.15 -16.71 10.57
N GLY A 181 32.93 -15.84 11.22
CA GLY A 181 32.92 -15.73 12.68
C GLY A 181 31.55 -15.29 13.22
N GLN A 182 30.85 -14.41 12.50
CA GLN A 182 29.52 -13.94 12.88
C GLN A 182 28.46 -15.04 12.72
N LEU A 183 28.54 -15.84 11.65
CA LEU A 183 27.68 -17.02 11.47
C LEU A 183 27.92 -18.08 12.54
N GLN A 184 29.18 -18.32 12.93
CA GLN A 184 29.52 -19.27 13.99
C GLN A 184 28.93 -18.83 15.34
N GLN A 185 29.00 -17.53 15.65
CA GLN A 185 28.43 -16.98 16.87
C GLN A 185 26.89 -17.11 16.90
N LEU A 186 26.22 -16.79 15.78
CA LEU A 186 24.77 -16.92 15.65
C LEU A 186 24.30 -18.38 15.78
N PHE A 187 25.08 -19.32 15.25
CA PHE A 187 24.80 -20.75 15.39
C PHE A 187 24.90 -21.22 16.85
N LEU A 188 25.89 -20.73 17.61
CA LEU A 188 26.07 -21.08 19.02
C LEU A 188 24.98 -20.48 19.92
N GLN A 189 24.45 -19.32 19.57
CA GLN A 189 23.35 -18.65 20.30
C GLN A 189 21.96 -19.20 19.95
N ALA A 190 21.84 -19.92 18.83
CA ALA A 190 20.56 -20.46 18.39
C ALA A 190 20.07 -21.63 19.26
N ASP A 191 18.74 -21.69 19.43
CA ASP A 191 18.07 -22.79 20.12
C ASP A 191 18.41 -24.16 19.52
N PRO A 192 18.43 -25.25 20.31
CA PRO A 192 18.82 -26.58 19.85
C PRO A 192 18.00 -27.10 18.65
N GLU A 193 16.71 -26.78 18.59
CA GLU A 193 15.83 -27.15 17.48
C GLU A 193 16.14 -26.36 16.20
N LEU A 194 16.52 -25.09 16.34
CA LEU A 194 16.89 -24.24 15.20
C LEU A 194 18.24 -24.65 14.63
N ARG A 195 19.18 -25.05 15.48
CA ARG A 195 20.46 -25.65 15.06
C ARG A 195 20.27 -26.91 14.23
N LYS A 196 19.38 -27.82 14.63
CA LYS A 196 19.10 -29.05 13.86
C LYS A 196 18.53 -28.75 12.48
N ARG A 197 17.59 -27.79 12.38
CA ARG A 197 17.05 -27.35 11.09
C ARG A 197 18.09 -26.69 10.21
N PHE A 198 18.96 -25.88 10.80
CA PHE A 198 20.06 -25.24 10.08
C PHE A 198 21.03 -26.26 9.50
N ILE A 199 21.47 -27.25 10.29
CA ILE A 199 22.32 -28.34 9.80
C ILE A 199 21.59 -29.18 8.73
N GLY A 200 20.31 -29.51 8.93
CA GLY A 200 19.52 -30.25 7.95
C GLY A 200 19.36 -29.53 6.61
N TRP A 201 19.34 -28.20 6.61
CA TRP A 201 19.32 -27.37 5.39
C TRP A 201 20.71 -27.23 4.75
N ALA A 202 21.78 -27.13 5.56
CA ALA A 202 23.14 -26.89 5.08
C ALA A 202 23.82 -28.14 4.48
N VAL A 203 23.58 -29.32 5.05
CA VAL A 203 24.18 -30.60 4.61
C VAL A 203 23.87 -30.99 3.15
N PRO A 204 22.65 -30.84 2.61
CA PRO A 204 22.37 -31.19 1.21
C PRO A 204 22.91 -30.19 0.18
N ARG A 205 23.60 -29.12 0.60
CA ARG A 205 24.17 -28.08 -0.27
C ARG A 205 25.71 -28.02 -0.27
N LEU A 206 26.35 -29.01 0.37
CA LEU A 206 27.78 -29.32 0.24
C LEU A 206 27.96 -30.47 -0.74
#